data_AF-A0A351GLV9-F1
#
_entry.id   AF-A0A351GLV9-F1
#
_cell.length_a   1.000
_cell.length_b   1.000
_cell.length_c   1.000
_cell.angle_alpha   90.00
_cell.angle_beta   90.00
_cell.angle_gamma   90.00
#
_symmetry.space_group_name_H-M   'P 1'
#
loop_
_entity.id
_entity.type
_entity.pdbx_description
1 polymer ?
#
loop_
_entity_poly.entity_id
_entity_poly.type
_entity_poly.pdbx_seq_one_letter_code
_entity_poly.pdbx_strand_id
1 'polypeptide(L)'
;MAKPNTTFNLDVKDLELIEDALHSVIAKRSNDLITAGDAKNSTVDRASAEAEMSEMRDLLGRLHNQKNWFRPKTGHSYIGG
;
A
#
# COMPACT_ATOMS: atom_id res chain seq x y z
N MET A 1 -15.65 2.42 -26.72
CA MET A 1 -14.75 2.47 -25.54
C MET A 1 -14.18 1.09 -25.31
N ALA A 2 -12.88 0.99 -24.99
CA ALA A 2 -12.27 -0.30 -24.68
C ALA A 2 -12.82 -0.84 -23.35
N LYS A 3 -13.25 -2.11 -23.33
CA LYS A 3 -13.73 -2.76 -22.10
C LYS A 3 -12.52 -3.08 -21.21
N PRO A 4 -12.54 -2.73 -19.91
CA PRO A 4 -11.44 -3.06 -19.01
C PRO A 4 -11.32 -4.58 -18.81
N ASN A 5 -10.09 -5.06 -18.68
CA ASN A 5 -9.81 -6.44 -18.33
C ASN A 5 -9.96 -6.63 -16.82
N THR A 6 -10.66 -7.69 -16.42
CA THR A 6 -10.91 -8.01 -15.00
C THR A 6 -10.10 -9.22 -14.52
N THR A 7 -9.40 -9.91 -15.43
CA THR A 7 -8.58 -11.07 -15.12
C THR A 7 -7.11 -10.71 -15.27
N PHE A 8 -6.38 -10.67 -14.16
CA PHE A 8 -4.96 -10.35 -14.15
C PHE A 8 -4.16 -11.63 -13.97
N ASN A 9 -3.24 -11.91 -14.89
CA ASN A 9 -2.29 -13.02 -14.76
C ASN A 9 -1.05 -12.50 -14.03
N LEU A 10 -1.10 -12.51 -12.70
CA LEU A 10 0.01 -12.14 -11.82
C LEU A 10 0.45 -13.36 -11.02
N ASP A 11 1.75 -13.60 -10.92
CA ASP A 11 2.28 -14.63 -10.04
C ASP A 11 2.59 -14.07 -8.63
N VAL A 12 3.02 -14.95 -7.72
CA VAL A 12 3.35 -14.56 -6.34
C VAL A 12 4.52 -13.57 -6.30
N LYS A 13 5.51 -13.73 -7.19
CA LYS A 13 6.70 -12.89 -7.25
C LYS A 13 6.38 -11.51 -7.80
N ASP A 14 5.48 -11.41 -8.77
CA ASP A 14 4.95 -10.15 -9.28
C ASP A 14 4.24 -9.36 -8.19
N LEU A 15 3.43 -10.05 -7.37
CA LEU A 15 2.73 -9.43 -6.24
C LEU A 15 3.72 -8.93 -5.17
N GLU A 16 4.73 -9.72 -4.81
CA GLU A 16 5.80 -9.28 -3.89
C GLU A 16 6.54 -8.05 -4.41
N LEU A 17 6.90 -8.04 -5.70
CA LEU A 17 7.57 -6.91 -6.32
C LEU A 17 6.70 -5.63 -6.30
N ILE A 18 5.39 -5.77 -6.53
CA ILE A 18 4.44 -4.66 -6.46
C ILE A 18 4.34 -4.15 -5.02
N GLU A 19 4.23 -5.04 -4.03
CA GLU A 19 4.16 -4.66 -2.62
C GLU A 19 5.43 -3.92 -2.18
N ASP A 20 6.62 -4.43 -2.51
CA ASP A 20 7.90 -3.82 -2.18
C ASP A 20 8.04 -2.43 -2.82
N ALA A 21 7.63 -2.29 -4.08
CA ALA A 21 7.63 -1.01 -4.77
C ALA A 21 6.69 0.01 -4.09
N LEU A 22 5.48 -0.41 -3.72
CA LEU A 22 4.52 0.45 -3.01
C LEU A 22 5.08 0.87 -1.63
N HIS A 23 5.64 -0.06 -0.87
CA HIS A 23 6.29 0.23 0.41
C HIS A 23 7.44 1.22 0.25
N SER A 24 8.30 1.05 -0.76
CA SER A 24 9.43 1.93 -1.05
C SER A 24 8.96 3.35 -1.39
N VAL A 25 7.92 3.49 -2.22
CA VAL A 25 7.37 4.79 -2.59
C VAL A 25 6.75 5.49 -1.39
N ILE A 26 5.95 4.79 -0.57
CA ILE A 26 5.39 5.36 0.66
C ILE A 26 6.49 5.82 1.62
N ALA A 27 7.52 4.99 1.83
CA ALA A 27 8.62 5.31 2.72
C ALA A 27 9.39 6.55 2.24
N LYS A 28 9.67 6.63 0.94
CA LYS A 28 10.34 7.79 0.33
C LYS A 28 9.51 9.06 0.48
N ARG A 29 8.23 9.02 0.10
CA ARG A 29 7.31 10.17 0.20
C ARG A 29 7.12 10.64 1.64
N SER A 30 6.99 9.69 2.57
CA SER A 30 6.92 10.00 4.00
C SER A 30 8.18 10.71 4.48
N ASN A 31 9.37 10.26 4.04
CA ASN A 31 10.64 10.91 4.39
C ASN A 31 10.72 12.32 3.78
N ASP A 32 10.33 12.48 2.51
CA ASP A 32 10.31 13.78 1.83
C ASP A 32 9.42 14.77 2.58
N LEU A 33 8.25 14.34 3.06
CA LEU A 33 7.32 15.18 3.84
C LEU A 33 7.87 15.56 5.22
N ILE A 34 8.57 14.64 5.90
CA ILE A 34 9.21 14.91 7.19
C ILE A 34 10.37 15.89 7.01
N THR A 35 11.22 15.65 6.01
CA THR A 35 12.43 16.44 5.73
C THR A 35 12.10 17.83 5.18
N ALA A 36 11.00 17.96 4.42
CA ALA A 36 10.56 19.26 3.89
C ALA A 36 10.20 20.27 4.99
N GLY A 37 9.84 19.84 6.21
CA GLY A 37 9.51 20.75 7.33
C GLY A 37 8.45 21.82 6.97
N ASP A 38 8.39 22.91 7.74
CA ASP A 38 7.53 24.09 7.49
C ASP A 38 7.88 24.85 6.18
N ALA A 39 8.69 24.27 5.29
CA ALA A 39 8.86 24.81 3.96
C ALA A 39 7.49 24.83 3.28
N LYS A 40 7.16 26.00 2.75
CA LYS A 40 5.86 26.44 2.24
C LYS A 40 5.45 25.70 0.96
N ASN A 41 5.49 24.37 0.94
CA ASN A 41 4.74 23.60 -0.04
C ASN A 41 3.27 24.00 0.12
N SER A 42 2.61 24.26 -1.01
CA SER A 42 1.19 24.56 -1.02
C SER A 42 0.47 23.49 -0.19
N THR A 43 -0.43 23.89 0.71
CA THR A 43 -1.23 22.94 1.50
C THR A 43 -1.94 21.92 0.62
N VAL A 44 -2.24 22.31 -0.63
CA VAL A 44 -2.79 21.47 -1.69
C VAL A 44 -1.83 20.36 -2.14
N ASP A 45 -0.53 20.64 -2.27
CA ASP A 45 0.46 19.65 -2.69
C ASP A 45 0.68 18.59 -1.62
N ARG A 46 0.66 19.00 -0.35
CA ARG A 46 0.74 18.08 0.79
C ARG A 46 -0.49 17.20 0.91
N ALA A 47 -1.68 17.77 0.79
CA ALA A 47 -2.93 17.01 0.83
C ALA A 47 -3.01 15.98 -0.32
N SER A 48 -2.52 16.35 -1.52
CA SER A 48 -2.46 15.44 -2.67
C SER A 48 -1.48 14.29 -2.43
N ALA A 49 -0.28 14.59 -1.89
CA ALA A 49 0.69 13.55 -1.53
C ALA A 49 0.18 12.61 -0.43
N GLU A 50 -0.55 13.13 0.57
CA GLU A 50 -1.19 12.33 1.61
C GLU A 50 -2.30 11.43 1.05
N ALA A 51 -3.10 11.94 0.11
CA ALA A 51 -4.13 11.16 -0.57
C ALA A 51 -3.53 10.01 -1.40
N GLU A 52 -2.47 10.28 -2.18
CA GLU A 52 -1.74 9.24 -2.92
C GLU A 52 -1.19 8.16 -1.99
N MET A 53 -0.55 8.54 -0.87
CA MET A 53 -0.05 7.57 0.10
C MET A 53 -1.18 6.76 0.76
N SER A 54 -2.34 7.37 0.99
CA SER A 54 -3.52 6.67 1.50
C SER A 54 -4.02 5.62 0.50
N GLU A 55 -4.10 5.97 -0.77
CA GLU A 55 -4.53 5.04 -1.83
C GLU A 55 -3.57 3.86 -1.97
N MET A 56 -2.26 4.10 -1.89
CA MET A 56 -1.25 3.03 -1.92
C MET A 56 -1.36 2.12 -0.69
N ARG A 57 -1.63 2.67 0.50
CA ARG A 57 -1.87 1.89 1.73
C ARG A 57 -3.12 1.03 1.61
N ASP A 58 -4.19 1.57 1.05
CA ASP A 58 -5.43 0.83 0.82
C ASP A 58 -5.20 -0.31 -0.18
N LEU A 59 -4.41 -0.08 -1.23
CA LEU A 59 -4.02 -1.13 -2.17
C LEU A 59 -3.20 -2.23 -1.48
N LEU A 60 -2.20 -1.87 -0.68
CA LEU A 60 -1.42 -2.83 0.12
C LEU A 60 -2.34 -3.65 1.04
N GLY A 61 -3.33 -3.02 1.69
CA GLY A 61 -4.33 -3.72 2.50
C GLY A 61 -5.16 -4.73 1.69
N ARG A 62 -5.58 -4.37 0.48
CA ARG A 62 -6.29 -5.30 -0.43
C ARG A 62 -5.40 -6.47 -0.85
N LEU A 63 -4.14 -6.23 -1.20
CA LEU A 63 -3.17 -7.27 -1.56
C LEU A 63 -2.89 -8.21 -0.38
N HIS A 64 -2.67 -7.63 0.80
CA HIS A 64 -2.49 -8.37 2.05
C HIS A 64 -3.68 -9.31 2.33
N ASN A 65 -4.91 -8.84 2.14
CA ASN A 65 -6.11 -9.64 2.36
C ASN A 65 -6.29 -10.80 1.37
N GLN A 66 -5.57 -10.83 0.25
CA GLN A 66 -5.58 -11.94 -0.70
C GLN A 66 -4.62 -13.08 -0.30
N LYS A 67 -3.74 -12.88 0.69
CA LYS A 67 -2.77 -13.90 1.11
C LYS A 67 -3.42 -14.98 1.99
N ASN A 68 -2.89 -16.20 1.87
CA ASN A 68 -3.26 -17.31 2.74
C ASN A 68 -2.53 -17.20 4.08
N TRP A 69 -3.15 -16.51 5.04
CA TRP A 69 -2.58 -16.32 6.36
C TRP A 69 -2.70 -17.56 7.24
N PHE A 70 -1.66 -17.83 8.05
CA PHE A 70 -1.77 -18.82 9.11
C PHE A 70 -2.89 -18.45 10.09
N ARG A 71 -3.73 -19.45 10.42
CA ARG A 71 -4.77 -19.35 11.43
C ARG A 71 -4.63 -20.59 12.34
N PRO A 72 -4.41 -20.43 13.66
CA PRO A 72 -4.36 -21.55 14.59
C PRO A 72 -5.67 -22.36 14.53
N LYS A 73 -5.58 -23.69 14.48
CA LYS A 73 -6.75 -24.57 14.34
C LYS A 73 -7.53 -24.79 15.64
N THR A 74 -6.98 -24.44 16.81
CA THR A 74 -7.56 -24.79 18.11
C THR A 74 -7.37 -23.70 19.17
N GLY A 75 -8.48 -23.26 19.78
CA GLY A 75 -8.59 -22.73 21.14
C GLY A 75 -7.95 -21.38 21.49
N HIS A 76 -7.00 -20.88 20.71
CA HIS A 76 -6.31 -19.62 21.00
C HIS A 76 -6.82 -18.50 20.09
N SER A 77 -7.20 -17.36 20.69
CA SER A 77 -7.52 -16.15 19.92
C SER A 77 -6.29 -15.71 19.16
N TYR A 78 -6.41 -15.63 17.83
CA TYR A 78 -5.34 -15.14 16.97
C TYR A 78 -5.25 -13.61 17.09
N ILE A 79 -4.12 -13.11 17.58
CA ILE A 79 -3.78 -11.69 17.55
C ILE A 79 -2.79 -11.51 16.41
N GLY A 80 -3.27 -11.01 15.27
CA GLY A 80 -2.44 -10.62 14.13
C GLY A 80 -2.24 -9.11 14.13
N GLY A 81 -1.01 -8.65 13.89
CA GLY A 81 -0.65 -7.25 13.66
C GLY A 81 -0.54 -6.93 12.17
#